data_AF-A0A4V1IK30-F1
#
_entry.id   AF-A0A4V1IK30-F1
#
_cell.length_a   1.000
_cell.length_b   1.000
_cell.length_c   1.000
_cell.angle_alpha   90.00
_cell.angle_beta   90.00
_cell.angle_gamma   90.00
#
_symmetry.space_group_name_H-M   'P 1'
#
loop_
_entity.id
_entity.type
_entity.pdbx_description
1 polymer ?
#
loop_
_entity_poly.entity_id
_entity_poly.type
_entity_poly.pdbx_seq_one_letter_code
_entity_poly.pdbx_strand_id
1 'polypeptide(L)' 'MPTITFDTHEFIKRLKSVGFSEEQAEVFAAEHRRIIEDTLVTKEHLDMRLREMEYRLIIKLGGMMMAAVAVVATLVKIL' A
#
# COMPACT_ATOMS: atom_id res chain seq x y z
N MET A 1 -0.06 -13.33 -2.67
CA MET A 1 -1.21 -12.45 -2.43
C MET A 1 -2.32 -12.87 -3.38
N PRO A 2 -3.59 -13.00 -2.96
CA PRO A 2 -4.67 -13.18 -3.91
C PRO A 2 -4.79 -11.91 -4.74
N THR A 3 -4.49 -12.01 -6.03
CA THR A 3 -4.80 -10.97 -7.00
C THR A 3 -6.32 -10.77 -6.97
N ILE A 4 -6.79 -9.56 -6.68
CA ILE A 4 -8.20 -9.23 -6.89
C ILE A 4 -8.38 -9.11 -8.40
N THR A 5 -8.72 -10.23 -9.05
CA THR A 5 -9.01 -10.25 -10.48
C THR A 5 -10.43 -9.73 -10.66
N PHE A 6 -10.57 -8.54 -11.24
CA PHE A 6 -11.88 -8.03 -11.63
C PHE A 6 -12.37 -8.81 -12.85
N ASP A 7 -13.35 -9.70 -12.65
CA ASP A 7 -13.98 -10.45 -13.74
C ASP A 7 -14.95 -9.55 -14.51
N THR A 8 -14.41 -8.92 -15.55
CA THR A 8 -15.16 -8.03 -16.45
C THR A 8 -16.33 -8.78 -17.11
N HIS A 9 -16.20 -10.07 -17.39
CA HIS A 9 -17.23 -10.85 -18.09
C HIS A 9 -18.42 -11.16 -17.19
N GLU A 10 -18.17 -11.61 -15.96
CA GLU A 10 -19.23 -11.83 -14.97
C GLU A 10 -19.95 -10.52 -14.63
N PHE A 11 -19.20 -9.42 -14.52
CA PHE A 11 -19.75 -8.10 -14.25
C PHE A 11 -20.69 -7.61 -15.36
N ILE A 12 -20.27 -7.72 -16.63
CA ILE A 12 -21.11 -7.42 -17.80
C ILE A 12 -22.39 -8.26 -17.79
N LYS A 13 -22.28 -9.57 -17.52
CA LYS A 13 -23.46 -10.46 -17.44
C LYS A 13 -24.45 -10.00 -16.37
N ARG A 14 -23.98 -9.60 -15.19
CA ARG A 14 -24.83 -9.08 -14.10
C ARG A 14 -25.52 -7.78 -14.51
N LEU A 15 -24.81 -6.84 -15.14
CA LEU A 15 -25.41 -5.60 -15.64
C LEU A 15 -26.50 -5.86 -16.68
N LYS A 16 -26.26 -6.76 -17.65
CA LYS A 16 -27.26 -7.16 -18.63
C LYS A 16 -28.48 -7.80 -17.96
N SER A 17 -28.29 -8.59 -16.91
CA SER A 17 -29.40 -9.23 -16.16
C SER A 17 -30.33 -8.24 -15.46
N VAL A 18 -29.86 -7.01 -15.19
CA VAL A 18 -30.67 -5.94 -14.58
C VAL A 18 -31.13 -4.88 -15.59
N GLY A 19 -31.02 -5.17 -16.89
CA GLY A 19 -31.61 -4.35 -17.95
C GLY A 19 -30.65 -3.38 -18.66
N PHE A 20 -29.34 -3.46 -18.41
CA PHE A 20 -28.37 -2.70 -19.20
C PHE A 20 -28.24 -3.28 -20.60
N SER A 21 -28.10 -2.42 -21.62
CA SER A 21 -27.69 -2.86 -22.94
C SER A 21 -26.24 -3.38 -22.92
N GLU A 22 -25.84 -4.12 -23.94
CA GLU A 22 -24.47 -4.62 -24.10
C GLU A 22 -23.45 -3.48 -24.09
N GLU A 23 -23.66 -2.45 -24.91
CA GLU A 23 -22.80 -1.25 -24.93
C GLU A 23 -22.73 -0.55 -23.58
N GLN A 24 -23.86 -0.41 -22.87
CA GLN A 24 -23.85 0.20 -21.54
C GLN A 24 -23.04 -0.64 -20.54
N ALA A 25 -23.21 -1.96 -20.56
CA ALA A 25 -22.51 -2.87 -19.67
C ALA A 25 -21.01 -2.89 -19.95
N GLU A 26 -20.60 -2.87 -21.22
CA GLU A 26 -19.19 -2.82 -21.63
C GLU A 26 -18.52 -1.51 -21.22
N VAL A 27 -19.14 -0.36 -21.51
CA VAL A 27 -18.61 0.95 -21.11
C VAL A 27 -18.48 1.04 -19.60
N PHE A 28 -19.52 0.58 -18.87
CA PHE A 28 -19.48 0.61 -17.40
C PHE A 28 -18.38 -0.30 -16.85
N ALA A 29 -18.23 -1.50 -17.38
CA ALA A 29 -17.19 -2.44 -16.97
C ALA A 29 -15.77 -1.93 -17.26
N ALA A 30 -15.58 -1.28 -18.41
CA ALA A 30 -14.29 -0.69 -18.80
C ALA A 30 -13.88 0.46 -17.87
N GLU A 31 -14.78 1.40 -17.58
CA GLU A 31 -14.49 2.51 -16.68
C GLU A 31 -14.30 2.05 -15.24
N HIS A 32 -15.09 1.06 -14.78
CA HIS A 32 -14.92 0.51 -13.43
C HIS A 32 -13.59 -0.21 -13.27
N ARG A 33 -13.16 -0.98 -14.28
CA ARG A 33 -11.84 -1.61 -14.31
C ARG A 33 -10.74 -0.58 -14.22
N ARG A 34 -10.82 0.50 -15.00
CA ARG A 34 -9.86 1.59 -15.00
C ARG A 34 -9.74 2.25 -13.61
N ILE A 35 -10.86 2.54 -12.96
CA ILE A 35 -10.88 3.12 -11.59
C ILE A 35 -10.20 2.19 -10.58
N ILE A 36 -10.48 0.89 -10.68
CA ILE A 36 -9.90 -0.12 -9.80
C ILE A 36 -8.38 -0.23 -10.04
N GLU A 37 -7.92 -0.24 -11.29
CA GLU A 37 -6.49 -0.32 -11.61
C GLU A 37 -5.71 0.94 -11.17
N ASP A 38 -6.28 2.14 -11.31
CA ASP A 38 -5.61 3.40 -10.95
C ASP A 38 -5.58 3.68 -9.44
N THR A 39 -6.52 3.15 -8.65
CA THR A 39 -6.67 3.54 -7.22
C THR A 39 -6.15 2.48 -6.24
N LEU A 40 -5.88 1.26 -6.68
CA LEU A 40 -5.46 0.18 -5.78
C LEU A 40 -3.98 0.28 -5.40
N VAL A 41 -3.71 0.94 -4.28
CA VAL A 41 -2.47 0.67 -3.53
C VAL A 41 -2.55 -0.75 -2.99
N THR A 42 -1.63 -1.63 -3.42
CA THR A 42 -1.64 -3.02 -2.95
C THR A 42 -1.27 -3.09 -1.47
N LYS A 43 -1.82 -4.08 -0.75
CA LYS A 43 -1.42 -4.35 0.65
C LYS A 43 0.09 -4.54 0.76
N GLU A 44 0.69 -5.25 -0.20
CA GLU A 44 2.14 -5.44 -0.29
C GLU A 44 2.92 -4.13 -0.39
N HIS A 45 2.43 -3.17 -1.20
CA HIS A 45 3.04 -1.85 -1.29
C HIS A 45 2.98 -1.09 0.04
N LEU A 46 1.86 -1.14 0.76
CA LEU A 46 1.73 -0.53 2.08
C LEU A 46 2.65 -1.20 3.10
N ASP A 47 2.66 -2.53 3.16
CA ASP A 47 3.52 -3.31 4.06
C ASP A 47 5.00 -3.02 3.82
N MET A 48 5.40 -2.91 2.54
CA MET A 48 6.76 -2.53 2.16
C MET A 48 7.12 -1.13 2.68
N ARG A 49 6.25 -0.13 2.46
CA ARG A 49 6.48 1.24 2.93
C ARG A 49 6.51 1.34 4.46
N LEU A 50 5.67 0.57 5.15
CA LEU A 50 5.66 0.49 6.61
C LEU A 50 6.98 -0.09 7.13
N ARG A 51 7.45 -1.20 6.57
CA ARG A 51 8.77 -1.78 6.92
C ARG A 51 9.92 -0.81 6.66
N GLU A 52 9.89 -0.09 5.55
CA GLU A 52 10.92 0.93 5.26
C GLU A 52 10.91 2.07 6.29
N MET A 53 9.72 2.52 6.72
CA MET A 53 9.60 3.50 7.81
C MET A 53 10.12 2.94 9.13
N GLU A 54 9.76 1.70 9.47
CA GLU A 54 10.24 1.01 10.67
C GLU A 54 11.77 0.93 10.71
N TYR A 55 12.42 0.49 9.62
CA TYR A 55 13.87 0.46 9.53
C TYR A 55 14.51 1.83 9.71
N ARG A 56 13.97 2.87 9.06
CA ARG A 56 14.49 4.24 9.21
C ARG A 56 14.36 4.73 10.66
N LEU A 57 13.28 4.39 11.35
CA LEU A 57 13.09 4.72 12.75
C LEU A 57 14.08 3.97 13.65
N ILE A 58 14.27 2.67 13.43
CA ILE A 58 15.24 1.85 14.17
C ILE A 58 16.66 2.43 14.02
N ILE A 59 17.08 2.75 12.80
CA ILE A 59 18.42 3.31 12.54
C ILE A 59 18.60 4.66 13.22
N LYS A 60 17.62 5.57 13.10
CA LYS A 60 17.67 6.89 13.75
C LYS A 60 17.70 6.77 15.27
N LEU A 61 16.88 5.90 15.85
CA LEU A 61 16.81 5.68 17.28
C LEU A 61 18.12 5.06 17.82
N GLY A 62 18.64 4.05 17.14
CA GLY A 62 19.93 3.45 17.47
C GLY A 62 21.07 4.48 17.42
N GLY A 63 21.08 5.35 16.39
CA GLY A 63 22.05 6.45 16.29
C GLY A 63 21.95 7.44 17.45
N MET A 64 20.74 7.86 17.82
CA MET A 64 20.52 8.75 18.97
C MET A 64 20.96 8.09 20.29
N MET A 65 20.67 6.80 20.48
CA MET A 65 21.12 6.06 21.66
C MET A 65 22.64 5.98 21.74
N MET A 66 23.31 5.64 20.63
CA MET A 66 24.78 5.60 20.58
C MET A 66 25.39 6.97 20.89
N ALA A 67 24.82 8.05 20.35
CA ALA A 67 25.25 9.40 20.65
C ALA A 67 25.07 9.74 22.14
N ALA A 68 23.91 9.41 22.72
CA ALA A 68 23.65 9.63 24.14
C ALA A 68 24.62 8.85 25.04
N VAL A 69 24.88 7.57 24.73
CA VAL A 69 25.85 6.74 25.47
C VAL A 69 27.27 7.33 25.36
N ALA A 70 27.69 7.76 24.18
CA ALA A 70 28.99 8.39 23.99
C ALA A 70 29.14 9.67 24.83
N VAL A 71 28.12 10.53 24.84
CA VAL A 71 28.10 11.74 25.68
C VAL A 71 28.24 11.37 27.15
N VAL A 72 27.43 10.43 27.66
CA VAL A 72 27.52 9.99 29.06
C VAL A 72 28.89 9.42 29.40
N ALA A 73 29.46 8.57 28.53
CA ALA A 73 30.79 8.00 28.74
C ALA A 73 31.90 9.07 28.79
N THR A 74 31.82 10.10 27.94
CA THR A 74 32.78 11.22 28.00
C THR A 74 32.64 12.02 29.29
N LEU A 75 31.42 12.27 29.78
CA LEU A 75 31.19 12.97 31.03
C LEU A 75 31.73 12.20 32.24
N VAL A 76 31.48 10.88 32.31
CA VAL A 76 31.98 10.01 33.38
C VAL A 76 33.51 9.94 33.40
N LYS A 77 34.17 10.04 32.26
CA LYS A 77 35.64 10.04 32.18
C LYS A 77 36.26 11.37 32.65
N ILE A 78 35.52 12.48 32.52
CA ILE A 78 36.00 13.84 32.83
C ILE A 78 35.74 14.22 34.30
N LEU A 79 34.65 13.71 34.91
CA LEU A 79 34.36 13.83 36.34
C LEU A 79 35.24 12.89 37.18
#